data_AF-A0A2V6ACE2-F1
#
_entry.id   AF-A0A2V6ACE2-F1
#
_cell.length_a   1.000
_cell.length_b   1.000
_cell.length_c   1.000
_cell.angle_alpha   90.00
_cell.angle_beta   90.00
_cell.angle_gamma   90.00
#
_symmetry.space_group_name_H-M   'P 1'
#
loop_
_entity.id
_entity.type
_entity.pdbx_description
1 polymer ?
#
loop_
_entity_poly.entity_id
_entity_poly.type
_entity_poly.pdbx_seq_one_letter_code
_entity_poly.pdbx_strand_id
1 'polypeptide(L)'
;MLASLNIEDTPLRYAPPRGPAINFTVTYNQKESEQPQTFTYSNLGPKWTFNWLSYVTDDPNNASATAMVYVPGGGGETYSGFDSGSQSYLPDPQSHAVLVRTAPTAYEKRFPDGSKQVFTLGDGATSYPRKIFMTQMIDPAGNAVTIGYDSSFRVTTITDSLGLVTTVSYELPDDPLKITKVTEPFSQGRSATFAYANGQLTTITDEIGIQSQFHYATGTDFIDSLTTPYGATTFSTGEFGNDKWIEMTDPLGGKERVEYRDNAPGISASEAVAPAGMTNSGLDVANTFYWDKKAMQMYPPVNGVYDYTKARITHWAKNSEGSGSGIAASEKALLENRVWYAYVGQSDTNHIGPSANPSQVARIVGDGTTQSSLYEYNSIGKITKATDPNGRVMSYVYDSNNIDLLEMRQTTGTANELVRKFTYNSQHEPLTDTDAAGQATTDFYNTYGQILTRTNAKNEVTTFGYGDGTAGHPIGYLTSITSPPFNNVSAVTTFTYDSANRVRTVTDSDGYTVTTDYDNLDRPVTITYPDGTNQQFQYTQDFGQGL
;
A
#
# COMPACT_ATOMS: atom_id res chain seq x y z
N MET A 1 -13.49 12.83 -6.80
CA MET A 1 -13.62 12.90 -8.28
C MET A 1 -12.23 12.97 -8.88
N LEU A 2 -11.98 12.21 -9.95
CA LEU A 2 -10.80 11.35 -10.08
C LEU A 2 -9.66 11.96 -10.91
N ALA A 3 -9.48 13.28 -10.82
CA ALA A 3 -8.32 14.00 -11.30
C ALA A 3 -7.79 14.89 -10.17
N SER A 4 -6.63 14.54 -9.63
CA SER A 4 -5.97 15.23 -8.50
C SER A 4 -4.47 15.06 -8.62
N LEU A 5 -3.71 16.08 -8.23
CA LEU A 5 -2.29 15.93 -7.98
C LEU A 5 -2.08 15.26 -6.61
N ASN A 6 -1.43 14.09 -6.64
CA ASN A 6 -0.94 13.41 -5.45
C ASN A 6 0.58 13.31 -5.54
N ILE A 7 1.30 13.73 -4.50
CA ILE A 7 2.76 13.60 -4.39
C ILE A 7 3.05 12.79 -3.14
N GLU A 8 3.85 11.74 -3.27
CA GLU A 8 4.27 10.90 -2.15
C GLU A 8 5.79 10.88 -2.06
N ASP A 9 6.31 11.01 -0.84
CA ASP A 9 7.73 10.88 -0.54
C ASP A 9 7.90 10.01 0.71
N THR A 10 8.91 9.16 0.74
CA THR A 10 9.27 8.32 1.90
C THR A 10 10.70 8.63 2.31
N PRO A 11 10.96 9.77 2.97
CA PRO A 11 12.31 10.26 3.23
C PRO A 11 13.07 9.47 4.32
N LEU A 12 12.40 8.55 5.02
CA LEU A 12 13.02 7.66 6.01
C LEU A 12 12.35 6.29 5.98
N ARG A 13 13.16 5.23 5.94
CA ARG A 13 12.67 3.85 5.97
C ARG A 13 13.66 2.89 6.61
N TYR A 14 13.14 1.89 7.32
CA TYR A 14 13.88 0.67 7.68
C TYR A 14 12.91 -0.48 7.97
N ALA A 15 13.41 -1.71 7.93
CA ALA A 15 12.62 -2.91 8.23
C ALA A 15 13.22 -3.67 9.43
N PRO A 16 12.46 -3.88 10.52
CA PRO A 16 12.84 -4.84 11.54
C PRO A 16 12.78 -6.28 10.97
N PRO A 17 13.46 -7.26 11.59
CA PRO A 17 13.47 -8.65 11.12
C PRO A 17 12.15 -9.40 11.38
N ARG A 18 11.21 -8.75 12.06
CA ARG A 18 9.84 -9.21 12.33
C ARG A 18 8.93 -8.00 12.49
N GLY A 19 7.64 -8.14 12.24
CA GLY A 19 6.68 -7.04 12.35
C GLY A 19 6.68 -6.08 11.16
N PRO A 20 5.75 -5.10 11.18
CA PRO A 20 5.63 -4.12 10.11
C PRO A 20 6.91 -3.30 9.91
N ALA A 21 7.22 -2.97 8.65
CA ALA A 21 8.30 -2.05 8.30
C ALA A 21 7.98 -0.61 8.76
N ILE A 22 9.02 0.14 9.12
CA ILE A 22 8.90 1.55 9.47
C ILE A 22 9.24 2.38 8.23
N ASN A 23 8.22 2.77 7.49
CA ASN A 23 8.33 3.72 6.39
C ASN A 23 7.65 5.01 6.84
N PHE A 24 8.37 6.14 6.92
CA PHE A 24 7.74 7.43 7.17
C PHE A 24 7.39 8.07 5.82
N THR A 25 6.17 7.86 5.37
CA THR A 25 5.67 8.35 4.09
C THR A 25 4.81 9.59 4.31
N VAL A 26 5.11 10.64 3.56
CA VAL A 26 4.34 11.88 3.53
C VAL A 26 3.63 12.01 2.18
N THR A 27 2.36 12.40 2.24
CA THR A 27 1.48 12.45 1.07
C THR A 27 0.86 13.83 0.97
N TYR A 28 1.08 14.50 -0.15
CA TYR A 28 0.29 15.65 -0.56
C TYR A 28 -0.87 15.17 -1.42
N ASN A 29 -2.07 15.62 -1.12
CA ASN A 29 -3.24 15.41 -1.97
C ASN A 29 -3.96 16.75 -2.16
N GLN A 30 -3.90 17.28 -3.39
CA GLN A 30 -4.50 18.56 -3.78
C GLN A 30 -5.99 18.65 -3.38
N LYS A 31 -6.69 17.53 -3.43
CA LYS A 31 -8.13 17.43 -3.16
C LYS A 31 -8.45 16.82 -1.79
N GLU A 32 -7.48 16.72 -0.88
CA GLU A 32 -7.73 16.31 0.51
C GLU A 32 -8.82 17.18 1.15
N SER A 33 -9.95 16.54 1.50
CA SER A 33 -11.15 17.16 2.07
C SER A 33 -11.33 16.86 3.55
N GLU A 34 -10.64 15.85 4.08
CA GLU A 34 -10.86 15.30 5.42
C GLU A 34 -9.95 15.94 6.48
N GLN A 35 -9.05 16.84 6.07
CA GLN A 35 -8.24 17.63 6.99
C GLN A 35 -9.05 18.76 7.65
N PRO A 36 -8.81 19.04 8.95
CA PRO A 36 -9.42 20.17 9.61
C PRO A 36 -8.85 21.48 9.08
N GLN A 37 -9.66 22.56 9.13
CA GLN A 37 -9.19 23.91 8.84
C GLN A 37 -8.15 24.40 9.86
N THR A 38 -8.19 23.88 11.08
CA THR A 38 -7.24 24.17 12.15
C THR A 38 -6.81 22.86 12.79
N PHE A 39 -5.52 22.57 12.75
CA PHE A 39 -4.97 21.35 13.32
C PHE A 39 -4.96 21.41 14.85
N THR A 40 -5.25 20.26 15.46
CA THR A 40 -5.19 20.04 16.91
C THR A 40 -4.33 18.83 17.26
N TYR A 41 -3.53 18.36 16.30
CA TYR A 41 -2.68 17.17 16.33
C TYR A 41 -1.54 17.33 15.32
N SER A 42 -0.62 16.36 15.23
CA SER A 42 0.51 16.36 14.27
C SER A 42 0.10 16.72 12.85
N ASN A 43 0.85 17.61 12.20
CA ASN A 43 0.62 17.91 10.79
C ASN A 43 1.92 18.28 10.04
N LEU A 44 1.80 18.35 8.72
CA LEU A 44 2.81 18.83 7.79
C LEU A 44 2.29 20.05 7.00
N GLY A 45 1.27 20.73 7.52
CA GLY A 45 0.57 21.82 6.84
C GLY A 45 -0.59 21.38 5.94
N PRO A 46 -1.23 22.35 5.25
CA PRO A 46 -2.40 22.10 4.42
C PRO A 46 -2.12 21.07 3.31
N LYS A 47 -3.08 20.17 3.08
CA LYS A 47 -3.06 19.12 2.03
C LYS A 47 -1.99 18.05 2.20
N TRP A 48 -1.13 18.16 3.21
CA TRP A 48 -0.11 17.18 3.54
C TRP A 48 -0.52 16.32 4.72
N THR A 49 -0.37 15.01 4.57
CA THR A 49 -0.59 14.01 5.62
C THR A 49 0.57 13.01 5.66
N PHE A 50 0.53 12.07 6.58
CA PHE A 50 1.55 11.04 6.73
C PHE A 50 0.94 9.72 7.18
N ASN A 51 1.58 8.61 6.85
CA ASN A 51 1.04 7.26 7.04
C ASN A 51 1.00 6.76 8.51
N TRP A 52 1.52 7.53 9.46
CA TRP A 52 1.43 7.23 10.90
C TRP A 52 0.34 8.03 11.63
N LEU A 53 -0.49 8.76 10.89
CA LEU A 53 -1.69 9.43 11.39
C LEU A 53 -2.94 8.74 10.84
N SER A 54 -3.78 8.26 11.74
CA SER A 54 -5.09 7.70 11.42
C SER A 54 -5.99 7.79 12.66
N TYR A 55 -7.28 7.96 12.45
CA TYR A 55 -8.26 8.01 13.53
C TYR A 55 -9.64 7.58 13.06
N VAL A 56 -10.42 7.02 13.99
CA VAL A 56 -11.86 6.83 13.81
C VAL A 56 -12.57 8.11 14.26
N THR A 57 -13.55 8.57 13.50
CA THR A 57 -14.57 9.52 13.97
C THR A 57 -15.88 8.79 14.25
N ASP A 58 -16.40 8.92 15.47
CA ASP A 58 -17.68 8.34 15.89
C ASP A 58 -18.61 9.34 16.57
N ASP A 59 -19.86 8.92 16.80
CA ASP A 59 -20.82 9.65 17.64
C ASP A 59 -20.90 8.98 19.03
N PRO A 60 -20.35 9.60 20.09
CA PRO A 60 -20.41 9.05 21.44
C PRO A 60 -21.83 8.89 21.99
N ASN A 61 -22.81 9.60 21.41
CA ASN A 61 -24.21 9.54 21.84
C ASN A 61 -25.07 8.58 20.99
N ASN A 62 -24.51 8.02 19.92
CA ASN A 62 -25.18 7.03 19.08
C ASN A 62 -24.21 5.93 18.67
N ALA A 63 -24.18 4.88 19.50
CA ALA A 63 -23.35 3.69 19.31
C ALA A 63 -23.62 2.93 17.99
N SER A 64 -24.74 3.17 17.30
CA SER A 64 -25.06 2.53 16.02
C SER A 64 -24.88 3.47 14.83
N ALA A 65 -24.39 4.69 15.05
CA ALA A 65 -24.10 5.63 13.99
C ALA A 65 -23.00 5.10 13.05
N THR A 66 -23.02 5.64 11.83
CA THR A 66 -21.92 5.48 10.88
C THR A 66 -20.64 6.04 11.50
N ALA A 67 -19.55 5.29 11.36
CA ALA A 67 -18.21 5.73 11.73
C ALA A 67 -17.40 5.99 10.45
N MET A 68 -16.36 6.80 10.56
CA MET A 68 -15.42 7.02 9.46
C MET A 68 -14.00 6.81 9.97
N VAL A 69 -13.15 6.19 9.14
CA VAL A 69 -11.72 6.06 9.41
C VAL A 69 -10.99 7.04 8.50
N TYR A 70 -10.26 8.00 9.08
CA TYR A 70 -9.24 8.74 8.33
C TYR A 70 -8.06 7.81 8.07
N VAL A 71 -7.80 7.50 6.80
CA VAL A 71 -6.88 6.44 6.40
C VAL A 71 -5.43 6.95 6.45
N PRO A 72 -4.45 6.13 6.86
CA PRO A 72 -3.04 6.44 6.67
C PRO A 72 -2.73 6.92 5.24
N GLY A 73 -2.13 8.11 5.09
CA GLY A 73 -1.84 8.69 3.78
C GLY A 73 -2.98 9.57 3.21
N GLY A 74 -4.11 9.69 3.91
CA GLY A 74 -5.18 10.64 3.60
C GLY A 74 -6.47 10.02 3.09
N GLY A 75 -7.50 10.85 2.98
CA GLY A 75 -8.85 10.41 2.65
C GLY A 75 -9.55 9.65 3.78
N GLY A 76 -10.75 9.13 3.50
CA GLY A 76 -11.59 8.49 4.50
C GLY A 76 -12.36 7.29 3.98
N GLU A 77 -12.52 6.28 4.82
CA GLU A 77 -13.41 5.15 4.61
C GLU A 77 -14.63 5.29 5.52
N THR A 78 -15.83 5.08 4.97
CA THR A 78 -17.09 5.22 5.70
C THR A 78 -17.66 3.84 6.04
N TYR A 79 -17.85 3.59 7.33
CA TYR A 79 -18.33 2.33 7.88
C TYR A 79 -19.77 2.49 8.39
N SER A 80 -20.71 1.88 7.66
CA SER A 80 -22.15 1.88 7.98
C SER A 80 -22.66 0.46 8.26
N GLY A 81 -23.94 0.33 8.65
CA GLY A 81 -24.55 -0.98 8.91
C GLY A 81 -24.00 -1.69 10.15
N PHE A 82 -23.92 -0.99 11.27
CA PHE A 82 -23.42 -1.54 12.54
C PHE A 82 -24.28 -2.71 13.05
N ASP A 83 -23.66 -3.86 13.28
CA ASP A 83 -24.26 -5.06 13.88
C ASP A 83 -23.92 -5.10 15.39
N SER A 84 -24.96 -5.07 16.24
CA SER A 84 -24.79 -5.07 17.69
C SER A 84 -24.43 -6.43 18.28
N GLY A 85 -24.67 -7.53 17.57
CA GLY A 85 -24.28 -8.88 17.98
C GLY A 85 -22.77 -9.11 17.81
N SER A 86 -22.22 -8.73 16.66
CA SER A 86 -20.78 -8.86 16.37
C SER A 86 -19.94 -7.64 16.77
N GLN A 87 -20.59 -6.51 17.06
CA GLN A 87 -19.95 -5.19 17.24
C GLN A 87 -19.15 -4.71 16.01
N SER A 88 -19.53 -5.14 14.80
CA SER A 88 -18.82 -4.81 13.56
C SER A 88 -19.68 -4.02 12.58
N TYR A 89 -19.02 -3.30 11.67
CA TYR A 89 -19.65 -2.67 10.51
C TYR A 89 -19.60 -3.58 9.29
N LEU A 90 -20.30 -3.20 8.22
CA LEU A 90 -20.09 -3.83 6.91
C LEU A 90 -18.65 -3.57 6.42
N PRO A 91 -18.06 -4.51 5.65
CA PRO A 91 -16.73 -4.31 5.07
C PRO A 91 -16.71 -3.09 4.13
N ASP A 92 -15.58 -2.39 4.12
CA ASP A 92 -15.34 -1.34 3.13
C ASP A 92 -15.23 -1.95 1.71
N PRO A 93 -15.89 -1.41 0.67
CA PRO A 93 -15.93 -2.03 -0.64
C PRO A 93 -14.57 -2.24 -1.31
N GLN A 94 -13.56 -1.39 -1.03
CA GLN A 94 -12.27 -1.43 -1.73
C GLN A 94 -11.20 -2.17 -0.92
N SER A 95 -11.03 -1.82 0.34
CA SER A 95 -10.05 -2.45 1.24
C SER A 95 -10.52 -3.79 1.78
N HIS A 96 -11.84 -4.06 1.76
CA HIS A 96 -12.51 -5.18 2.42
C HIS A 96 -12.20 -5.28 3.92
N ALA A 97 -11.68 -4.21 4.49
CA ALA A 97 -11.43 -4.13 5.92
C ALA A 97 -12.76 -4.01 6.66
N VAL A 98 -12.80 -4.57 7.86
CA VAL A 98 -13.95 -4.48 8.75
C VAL A 98 -13.56 -3.65 9.96
N LEU A 99 -14.33 -2.60 10.24
CA LEU A 99 -14.22 -1.86 11.49
C LEU A 99 -15.02 -2.58 12.57
N VAL A 100 -14.37 -2.85 13.70
CA VAL A 100 -14.95 -3.56 14.86
C VAL A 100 -14.80 -2.69 16.09
N ARG A 101 -15.89 -2.45 16.82
CA ARG A 101 -15.84 -1.74 18.09
C ARG A 101 -15.49 -2.72 19.21
N THR A 102 -14.34 -2.54 19.82
CA THR A 102 -13.84 -3.41 20.90
C THR A 102 -14.15 -2.86 22.29
N ALA A 103 -14.37 -1.55 22.41
CA ALA A 103 -14.84 -0.87 23.62
C ALA A 103 -15.56 0.46 23.26
N PRO A 104 -16.22 1.16 24.21
CA PRO A 104 -16.90 2.42 23.92
C PRO A 104 -16.04 3.54 23.31
N THR A 105 -14.71 3.45 23.46
CA THR A 105 -13.71 4.39 22.91
C THR A 105 -12.57 3.62 22.22
N ALA A 106 -12.84 2.40 21.73
CA ALA A 106 -11.80 1.59 21.09
C ALA A 106 -12.34 0.82 19.90
N TYR A 107 -11.53 0.78 18.85
CA TYR A 107 -11.84 0.12 17.59
C TYR A 107 -10.63 -0.67 17.08
N GLU A 108 -10.92 -1.69 16.29
CA GLU A 108 -9.96 -2.37 15.43
C GLU A 108 -10.45 -2.28 13.98
N LYS A 109 -9.59 -1.82 13.07
CA LYS A 109 -9.79 -2.03 11.63
C LYS A 109 -9.03 -3.29 11.24
N ARG A 110 -9.76 -4.35 10.86
CA ARG A 110 -9.23 -5.69 10.56
C ARG A 110 -9.18 -5.90 9.06
N PHE A 111 -8.01 -6.28 8.53
CA PHE A 111 -7.79 -6.47 7.10
C PHE A 111 -7.95 -7.93 6.68
N PRO A 112 -8.22 -8.21 5.39
CA PRO A 112 -8.37 -9.59 4.89
C PRO A 112 -7.15 -10.50 5.03
N ASP A 113 -5.96 -9.92 5.20
CA ASP A 113 -4.70 -10.64 5.40
C ASP A 113 -4.46 -11.06 6.87
N GLY A 114 -5.34 -10.64 7.80
CA GLY A 114 -5.21 -10.90 9.23
C GLY A 114 -4.51 -9.78 10.01
N SER A 115 -3.92 -8.80 9.33
CA SER A 115 -3.36 -7.61 9.97
C SER A 115 -4.47 -6.70 10.51
N LYS A 116 -4.12 -5.81 11.44
CA LYS A 116 -5.08 -4.86 12.01
C LYS A 116 -4.45 -3.55 12.46
N GLN A 117 -5.26 -2.50 12.41
CA GLN A 117 -4.99 -1.22 13.07
C GLN A 117 -5.84 -1.12 14.33
N VAL A 118 -5.22 -0.65 15.42
CA VAL A 118 -5.87 -0.53 16.74
C VAL A 118 -5.99 0.95 17.10
N PHE A 119 -7.20 1.36 17.50
CA PHE A 119 -7.54 2.74 17.84
C PHE A 119 -8.01 2.78 19.30
N THR A 120 -7.28 3.47 20.17
CA THR A 120 -7.60 3.50 21.61
C THR A 120 -7.42 4.85 22.27
N LEU A 121 -6.87 5.85 21.57
CA LEU A 121 -6.62 7.18 22.12
C LEU A 121 -7.73 8.16 21.72
N GLY A 122 -8.75 8.34 22.56
CA GLY A 122 -9.82 9.30 22.34
C GLY A 122 -9.40 10.75 22.58
N ASP A 123 -9.94 11.69 21.80
CA ASP A 123 -9.76 13.14 21.98
C ASP A 123 -10.61 13.76 23.11
N GLY A 124 -11.47 12.95 23.73
CA GLY A 124 -12.32 13.34 24.85
C GLY A 124 -13.60 14.09 24.45
N ALA A 125 -13.88 14.26 23.15
CA ALA A 125 -15.11 14.91 22.71
C ALA A 125 -16.36 14.12 23.17
N THR A 126 -17.38 14.84 23.62
CA THR A 126 -18.65 14.27 24.13
C THR A 126 -19.79 14.32 23.11
N SER A 127 -19.51 14.80 21.90
CA SER A 127 -20.43 14.87 20.77
C SER A 127 -19.70 14.53 19.49
N TYR A 128 -20.45 14.15 18.45
CA TYR A 128 -19.90 13.97 17.12
C TYR A 128 -19.26 15.27 16.58
N PRO A 129 -18.12 15.19 15.87
CA PRO A 129 -17.28 14.01 15.67
C PRO A 129 -16.25 13.88 16.81
N ARG A 130 -16.27 12.76 17.54
CA ARG A 130 -15.19 12.39 18.47
C ARG A 130 -14.12 11.61 17.73
N LYS A 131 -12.83 11.96 17.91
CA LYS A 131 -11.71 11.23 17.31
C LYS A 131 -11.13 10.20 18.25
N ILE A 132 -10.77 9.04 17.71
CA ILE A 132 -10.04 7.99 18.41
C ILE A 132 -8.84 7.61 17.55
N PHE A 133 -7.64 8.04 17.96
CA PHE A 133 -6.39 7.90 17.21
C PHE A 133 -5.87 6.46 17.23
N MET A 134 -5.26 6.09 16.11
CA MET A 134 -4.54 4.83 15.92
C MET A 134 -3.33 4.80 16.85
N THR A 135 -3.24 3.74 17.64
CA THR A 135 -2.16 3.52 18.60
C THR A 135 -1.26 2.36 18.22
N GLN A 136 -1.72 1.43 17.37
CA GLN A 136 -0.91 0.30 16.91
C GLN A 136 -1.26 -0.11 15.48
N MET A 137 -0.25 -0.63 14.78
CA MET A 137 -0.40 -1.48 13.59
C MET A 137 0.17 -2.85 13.90
N ILE A 138 -0.60 -3.90 13.64
CA ILE A 138 -0.28 -5.28 14.03
C ILE A 138 -0.31 -6.15 12.76
N ASP A 139 0.77 -6.88 12.51
CA ASP A 139 0.84 -7.83 11.41
C ASP A 139 0.03 -9.11 11.71
N PRO A 140 -0.17 -10.01 10.73
CA PRO A 140 -0.93 -11.26 10.96
C PRO A 140 -0.33 -12.18 12.04
N ALA A 141 1.00 -12.12 12.24
CA ALA A 141 1.70 -12.89 13.26
C ALA A 141 1.56 -12.31 14.69
N GLY A 142 0.95 -11.12 14.82
CA GLY A 142 0.73 -10.44 16.09
C GLY A 142 1.88 -9.51 16.53
N ASN A 143 2.89 -9.30 15.68
CA ASN A 143 3.93 -8.33 15.94
C ASN A 143 3.38 -6.91 15.75
N ALA A 144 3.61 -6.03 16.71
CA ALA A 144 3.03 -4.69 16.75
C ALA A 144 4.06 -3.59 16.55
N VAL A 145 3.73 -2.60 15.73
CA VAL A 145 4.28 -1.24 15.84
C VAL A 145 3.37 -0.44 16.76
N THR A 146 3.94 0.28 17.72
CA THR A 146 3.20 1.15 18.66
C THR A 146 3.48 2.62 18.38
N ILE A 147 2.43 3.43 18.38
CA ILE A 147 2.47 4.87 18.11
C ILE A 147 2.25 5.61 19.42
N GLY A 148 3.24 6.38 19.83
CA GLY A 148 3.20 7.20 21.05
C GLY A 148 2.77 8.63 20.75
N TYR A 149 1.93 9.17 21.61
CA TYR A 149 1.40 10.53 21.52
C TYR A 149 1.70 11.32 22.78
N ASP A 150 1.83 12.63 22.65
CA ASP A 150 1.79 13.54 23.80
C ASP A 150 0.38 14.10 24.07
N SER A 151 0.27 14.99 25.06
CA SER A 151 -1.02 15.61 25.46
C SER A 151 -1.66 16.50 24.40
N SER A 152 -0.93 16.86 23.34
CA SER A 152 -1.41 17.65 22.21
C SER A 152 -1.72 16.76 21.00
N PHE A 153 -1.84 15.45 21.21
CA PHE A 153 -2.07 14.45 20.16
C PHE A 153 -1.00 14.52 19.06
N ARG A 154 0.23 14.90 19.43
CA ARG A 154 1.36 14.82 18.50
C ARG A 154 1.94 13.41 18.56
N VAL A 155 2.05 12.73 17.42
CA VAL A 155 2.87 11.53 17.27
C VAL A 155 4.30 11.89 17.62
N THR A 156 4.85 11.32 18.69
CA THR A 156 6.22 11.59 19.16
C THR A 156 7.13 10.38 18.96
N THR A 157 6.58 9.18 18.97
CA THR A 157 7.35 7.93 18.80
C THR A 157 6.63 6.95 17.90
N ILE A 158 7.39 6.25 17.06
CA ILE A 158 6.95 5.06 16.34
C ILE A 158 7.90 3.94 16.76
N THR A 159 7.41 3.00 17.57
CA THR A 159 8.20 1.94 18.18
C THR A 159 7.93 0.63 17.46
N ASP A 160 8.96 0.02 16.90
CA ASP A 160 8.82 -1.25 16.19
C ASP A 160 8.62 -2.46 17.12
N SER A 161 8.47 -3.64 16.53
CA SER A 161 8.24 -4.91 17.23
C SER A 161 9.44 -5.41 18.06
N LEU A 162 10.61 -4.79 17.91
CA LEU A 162 11.80 -5.04 18.71
C LEU A 162 11.97 -4.01 19.84
N GLY A 163 11.12 -2.97 19.88
CA GLY A 163 11.21 -1.88 20.84
C GLY A 163 12.16 -0.76 20.41
N LEU A 164 12.62 -0.75 19.16
CA LEU A 164 13.44 0.35 18.63
C LEU A 164 12.53 1.55 18.31
N VAL A 165 12.94 2.74 18.74
CA VAL A 165 12.10 3.94 18.74
C VAL A 165 12.53 4.93 17.66
N THR A 166 11.70 5.09 16.63
CA THR A 166 11.78 6.23 15.72
C THR A 166 11.14 7.45 16.38
N THR A 167 11.86 8.57 16.42
CA THR A 167 11.42 9.80 17.12
C THR A 167 10.93 10.85 16.13
N VAL A 168 9.78 11.45 16.41
CA VAL A 168 9.18 12.54 15.63
C VAL A 168 9.25 13.84 16.46
N SER A 169 9.90 14.86 15.89
CA SER A 169 10.25 16.11 16.61
C SER A 169 9.50 17.33 16.08
N TYR A 170 9.26 18.28 16.98
CA TYR A 170 8.47 19.50 16.77
C TYR A 170 9.25 20.71 17.30
N GLU A 171 10.08 21.29 16.43
CA GLU A 171 11.10 22.28 16.82
C GLU A 171 10.68 23.73 16.52
N LEU A 172 9.45 23.96 16.04
CA LEU A 172 8.91 25.30 15.76
C LEU A 172 8.08 25.80 16.96
N PRO A 173 8.57 26.80 17.72
CA PRO A 173 7.83 27.31 18.90
C PRO A 173 6.49 27.95 18.54
N ASP A 174 6.44 28.65 17.40
CA ASP A 174 5.25 29.37 16.93
C ASP A 174 4.26 28.47 16.17
N ASP A 175 4.65 27.25 15.82
CA ASP A 175 3.81 26.25 15.14
C ASP A 175 4.09 24.84 15.71
N PRO A 176 3.73 24.59 16.98
CA PRO A 176 4.21 23.44 17.75
C PRO A 176 3.62 22.10 17.31
N LEU A 177 2.66 22.10 16.38
CA LEU A 177 2.02 20.89 15.84
C LEU A 177 2.69 20.38 14.56
N LYS A 178 3.66 21.12 14.00
CA LYS A 178 4.36 20.73 12.79
C LYS A 178 5.54 19.83 13.02
N ILE A 179 5.53 18.71 12.30
CA ILE A 179 6.67 17.80 12.29
C ILE A 179 7.83 18.50 11.61
N THR A 180 8.98 18.54 12.28
CA THR A 180 10.20 19.19 11.78
C THR A 180 11.29 18.18 11.44
N LYS A 181 11.28 17.03 12.13
CA LYS A 181 12.28 16.00 11.96
C LYS A 181 11.75 14.63 12.36
N VAL A 182 12.16 13.59 11.63
CA VAL A 182 11.95 12.18 11.99
C VAL A 182 13.31 11.52 12.04
N THR A 183 13.66 10.90 13.16
CA THR A 183 14.99 10.30 13.40
C THR A 183 14.85 8.81 13.66
N GLU A 184 15.65 8.01 12.95
CA GLU A 184 15.68 6.56 13.11
C GLU A 184 16.29 6.13 14.46
N PRO A 185 16.10 4.88 14.91
CA PRO A 185 16.57 4.42 16.22
C PRO A 185 18.06 4.03 16.28
N PHE A 186 18.75 3.95 15.14
CA PHE A 186 20.10 3.41 15.07
C PHE A 186 21.16 4.44 15.47
N SER A 187 22.33 3.94 15.89
CA SER A 187 23.46 4.76 16.36
C SER A 187 23.97 5.81 15.37
N GLN A 188 23.72 5.63 14.07
CA GLN A 188 24.06 6.60 13.04
C GLN A 188 23.18 7.86 13.11
N GLY A 189 21.98 7.75 13.68
CA GLY A 189 21.07 8.86 13.91
C GLY A 189 20.60 9.54 12.62
N ARG A 190 20.43 8.79 11.53
CA ARG A 190 19.92 9.37 10.28
C ARG A 190 18.52 9.92 10.50
N SER A 191 18.20 10.98 9.76
CA SER A 191 16.94 11.68 9.94
C SER A 191 16.46 12.36 8.68
N ALA A 192 15.15 12.37 8.48
CA ALA A 192 14.48 13.25 7.54
C ALA A 192 14.11 14.58 8.23
N THR A 193 14.17 15.70 7.51
CA THR A 193 13.77 17.03 8.01
C THR A 193 12.78 17.72 7.09
N PHE A 194 11.93 18.55 7.69
CA PHE A 194 10.80 19.21 7.04
C PHE A 194 10.87 20.72 7.28
N ALA A 195 10.97 21.52 6.22
CA ALA A 195 11.10 22.97 6.30
C ALA A 195 9.85 23.69 5.76
N TYR A 196 9.49 24.81 6.39
CA TYR A 196 8.23 25.50 6.15
C TYR A 196 8.42 26.99 5.85
N ALA A 197 7.51 27.54 5.05
CA ALA A 197 7.33 28.98 4.88
C ALA A 197 5.83 29.31 4.85
N ASN A 198 5.41 30.36 5.56
CA ASN A 198 4.01 30.82 5.61
C ASN A 198 2.98 29.71 5.90
N GLY A 199 3.35 28.72 6.70
CA GLY A 199 2.45 27.62 7.05
C GLY A 199 2.53 26.40 6.12
N GLN A 200 3.21 26.47 4.97
CA GLN A 200 3.27 25.43 3.95
C GLN A 200 4.61 24.66 3.99
N LEU A 201 4.59 23.36 3.68
CA LEU A 201 5.79 22.52 3.60
C LEU A 201 6.55 22.80 2.30
N THR A 202 7.73 23.42 2.42
CA THR A 202 8.53 23.87 1.27
C THR A 202 9.67 22.93 0.91
N THR A 203 10.14 22.12 1.85
CA THR A 203 11.24 21.19 1.59
C THR A 203 11.13 19.96 2.47
N ILE A 204 11.28 18.80 1.86
CA ILE A 204 11.62 17.54 2.53
C ILE A 204 13.10 17.28 2.23
N THR A 205 13.87 16.98 3.27
CA THR A 205 15.24 16.49 3.13
C THR A 205 15.27 15.07 3.68
N ASP A 206 15.75 14.12 2.88
CA ASP A 206 15.87 12.73 3.29
C ASP A 206 17.07 12.48 4.22
N GLU A 207 17.23 11.22 4.63
CA GLU A 207 18.30 10.73 5.51
C GLU A 207 19.74 10.95 5.01
N ILE A 208 19.95 11.31 3.74
CA ILE A 208 21.27 11.60 3.16
C ILE A 208 21.40 12.99 2.55
N GLY A 209 20.40 13.86 2.73
CA GLY A 209 20.45 15.25 2.30
C GLY A 209 19.87 15.52 0.92
N ILE A 210 19.25 14.54 0.24
CA ILE A 210 18.51 14.80 -1.00
C ILE A 210 17.25 15.59 -0.65
N GLN A 211 16.96 16.62 -1.45
CA GLN A 211 15.86 17.52 -1.21
C GLN A 211 14.77 17.42 -2.28
N SER A 212 13.53 17.32 -1.81
CA SER A 212 12.31 17.59 -2.58
C SER A 212 11.80 18.97 -2.18
N GLN A 213 11.84 19.93 -3.10
CA GLN A 213 11.46 21.33 -2.85
C GLN A 213 10.14 21.66 -3.56
N PHE A 214 9.21 22.29 -2.84
CA PHE A 214 7.86 22.57 -3.31
C PHE A 214 7.62 24.07 -3.44
N HIS A 215 7.11 24.48 -4.60
CA HIS A 215 6.58 25.82 -4.82
C HIS A 215 5.06 25.75 -4.93
N TYR A 216 4.39 26.75 -4.37
CA TYR A 216 2.93 26.85 -4.32
C TYR A 216 2.45 28.02 -5.18
N ALA A 217 1.36 27.78 -5.92
CA ALA A 217 0.70 28.84 -6.65
C ALA A 217 0.19 29.93 -5.69
N THR A 218 0.42 31.19 -6.06
CA THR A 218 0.20 32.35 -5.18
C THR A 218 -1.21 32.38 -4.57
N GLY A 219 -1.28 32.44 -3.24
CA GLY A 219 -2.55 32.52 -2.51
C GLY A 219 -3.32 31.20 -2.43
N THR A 220 -2.68 30.07 -2.74
CA THR A 220 -3.30 28.73 -2.72
C THR A 220 -2.39 27.70 -2.06
N ASP A 221 -2.95 26.52 -1.75
CA ASP A 221 -2.19 25.33 -1.33
C ASP A 221 -1.88 24.37 -2.50
N PHE A 222 -2.02 24.83 -3.75
CA PHE A 222 -1.68 24.04 -4.93
C PHE A 222 -0.18 24.08 -5.20
N ILE A 223 0.47 22.91 -5.22
CA ILE A 223 1.87 22.79 -5.64
C ILE A 223 1.91 22.90 -7.17
N ASP A 224 2.50 23.98 -7.69
CA ASP A 224 2.68 24.22 -9.12
C ASP A 224 4.11 23.88 -9.61
N SER A 225 5.05 23.63 -8.69
CA SER A 225 6.35 23.06 -9.04
C SER A 225 6.96 22.21 -7.92
N LEU A 226 7.60 21.11 -8.34
CA LEU A 226 8.45 20.24 -7.55
C LEU A 226 9.86 20.26 -8.13
N THR A 227 10.84 20.73 -7.36
CA THR A 227 12.26 20.67 -7.72
C THR A 227 12.94 19.56 -6.94
N THR A 228 13.59 18.65 -7.66
CA THR A 228 14.46 17.60 -7.12
C THR A 228 15.88 17.79 -7.68
N PRO A 229 16.89 17.00 -7.26
CA PRO A 229 18.20 17.04 -7.92
C PRO A 229 18.14 16.76 -9.43
N TYR A 230 17.09 16.09 -9.91
CA TYR A 230 16.89 15.71 -11.31
C TYR A 230 16.23 16.83 -12.15
N GLY A 231 15.96 17.98 -11.55
CA GLY A 231 15.35 19.14 -12.19
C GLY A 231 13.94 19.45 -11.68
N ALA A 232 13.33 20.45 -12.30
CA ALA A 232 12.03 20.97 -11.92
C ALA A 232 10.91 20.35 -12.76
N THR A 233 9.96 19.72 -12.10
CA THR A 233 8.66 19.35 -12.65
C THR A 233 7.67 20.48 -12.34
N THR A 234 6.81 20.83 -13.30
CA THR A 234 5.73 21.82 -13.09
C THR A 234 4.37 21.19 -13.26
N PHE A 235 3.38 21.73 -12.53
CA PHE A 235 2.01 21.26 -12.52
C PHE A 235 1.06 22.42 -12.81
N SER A 236 0.02 22.13 -13.58
CA SER A 236 -1.08 23.07 -13.82
C SER A 236 -2.40 22.34 -13.68
N THR A 237 -3.41 23.05 -13.19
CA THR A 237 -4.73 22.48 -12.90
C THR A 237 -5.83 23.41 -13.35
N GLY A 238 -7.02 22.87 -13.58
CA GLY A 238 -8.21 23.65 -13.86
C GLY A 238 -9.48 22.90 -13.50
N GLU A 239 -10.53 23.67 -13.18
CA GLU A 239 -11.84 23.17 -12.79
C GLU A 239 -12.92 24.08 -13.40
N PHE A 240 -13.87 23.48 -14.13
CA PHE A 240 -15.02 24.16 -14.70
C PHE A 240 -16.27 23.30 -14.56
N GLY A 241 -17.16 23.68 -13.65
CA GLY A 241 -18.28 22.81 -13.26
C GLY A 241 -17.77 21.48 -12.71
N ASN A 242 -18.15 20.37 -13.34
CA ASN A 242 -17.69 19.03 -12.98
C ASN A 242 -16.36 18.65 -13.63
N ASP A 243 -15.94 19.34 -14.70
CA ASP A 243 -14.72 19.03 -15.43
C ASP A 243 -13.50 19.47 -14.62
N LYS A 244 -12.53 18.58 -14.46
CA LYS A 244 -11.32 18.83 -13.67
C LYS A 244 -10.12 18.20 -14.34
N TRP A 245 -8.98 18.87 -14.30
CA TRP A 245 -7.76 18.33 -14.88
C TRP A 245 -6.51 18.74 -14.11
N ILE A 246 -5.47 17.93 -14.30
CA ILE A 246 -4.10 18.21 -13.91
C ILE A 246 -3.18 17.84 -15.07
N GLU A 247 -2.22 18.69 -15.36
CA GLU A 247 -1.18 18.49 -16.37
C GLU A 247 0.19 18.67 -15.72
N MET A 248 1.07 17.72 -15.97
CA MET A 248 2.45 17.69 -15.51
C MET A 248 3.37 17.99 -16.69
N THR A 249 4.42 18.78 -16.46
CA THR A 249 5.56 18.92 -17.37
C THR A 249 6.83 18.52 -16.63
N ASP A 250 7.52 17.50 -17.14
CA ASP A 250 8.78 17.00 -16.57
C ASP A 250 9.97 17.94 -16.86
N PRO A 251 11.16 17.73 -16.25
CA PRO A 251 12.33 18.57 -16.47
C PRO A 251 12.86 18.62 -17.91
N LEU A 252 12.51 17.64 -18.75
CA LEU A 252 12.87 17.56 -20.17
C LEU A 252 11.80 18.16 -21.09
N GLY A 253 10.71 18.68 -20.53
CA GLY A 253 9.58 19.27 -21.27
C GLY A 253 8.52 18.25 -21.71
N GLY A 254 8.64 16.98 -21.34
CA GLY A 254 7.63 15.96 -21.59
C GLY A 254 6.37 16.22 -20.77
N LYS A 255 5.18 16.05 -21.38
CA LYS A 255 3.90 16.38 -20.75
C LYS A 255 3.02 15.16 -20.55
N GLU A 256 2.30 15.12 -19.43
CA GLU A 256 1.26 14.12 -19.15
C GLU A 256 0.04 14.83 -18.59
N ARG A 257 -1.15 14.28 -18.85
CA ARG A 257 -2.40 14.91 -18.44
C ARG A 257 -3.41 13.87 -17.99
N VAL A 258 -4.11 14.18 -16.90
CA VAL A 258 -5.34 13.49 -16.52
C VAL A 258 -6.49 14.49 -16.42
N GLU A 259 -7.64 14.13 -16.98
CA GLU A 259 -8.84 14.96 -16.99
C GLU A 259 -10.07 14.12 -16.68
N TYR A 260 -10.86 14.54 -15.70
CA TYR A 260 -12.22 14.06 -15.51
C TYR A 260 -13.16 14.97 -16.31
N ARG A 261 -13.96 14.39 -17.21
CA ARG A 261 -14.87 15.15 -18.06
C ARG A 261 -16.10 14.35 -18.45
N ASP A 262 -17.26 14.98 -18.33
CA ASP A 262 -18.50 14.45 -18.86
C ASP A 262 -18.75 14.97 -20.29
N ASN A 263 -19.37 14.15 -21.14
CA ASN A 263 -19.70 14.47 -22.53
C ASN A 263 -18.48 14.94 -23.33
N ALA A 264 -17.34 14.26 -23.15
CA ALA A 264 -16.10 14.60 -23.83
C ALA A 264 -16.24 14.52 -25.37
N PRO A 265 -15.76 15.52 -26.14
CA PRO A 265 -15.85 15.52 -27.59
C PRO A 265 -15.31 14.22 -28.22
N GLY A 266 -16.09 13.63 -29.13
CA GLY A 266 -15.72 12.39 -29.84
C GLY A 266 -15.96 11.10 -29.05
N ILE A 267 -16.38 11.17 -27.79
CA ILE A 267 -16.77 10.00 -27.00
C ILE A 267 -18.27 9.74 -27.19
N SER A 268 -18.60 8.52 -27.59
CA SER A 268 -19.98 8.07 -27.79
C SER A 268 -20.63 7.69 -26.46
N ALA A 269 -21.93 8.01 -26.31
CA ALA A 269 -22.74 7.60 -25.17
C ALA A 269 -22.94 6.08 -25.08
N SER A 270 -22.70 5.34 -26.17
CA SER A 270 -22.83 3.88 -26.21
C SER A 270 -21.80 3.21 -27.10
N GLU A 271 -21.55 1.92 -26.85
CA GLU A 271 -20.79 1.03 -27.72
C GLU A 271 -21.73 -0.01 -28.36
N ALA A 272 -21.58 -0.24 -29.67
CA ALA A 272 -22.49 -1.11 -30.43
C ALA A 272 -22.44 -2.58 -29.98
N VAL A 273 -21.30 -3.02 -29.45
CA VAL A 273 -21.08 -4.39 -28.97
C VAL A 273 -20.42 -4.32 -27.60
N ALA A 274 -20.93 -5.12 -26.66
CA ALA A 274 -20.33 -5.32 -25.35
C ALA A 274 -20.51 -6.80 -24.93
N PRO A 275 -19.69 -7.30 -23.99
CA PRO A 275 -19.90 -8.61 -23.40
C PRO A 275 -21.30 -8.75 -22.80
N ALA A 276 -21.84 -9.97 -22.81
CA ALA A 276 -23.16 -10.25 -22.25
C ALA A 276 -23.24 -9.82 -20.76
N GLY A 277 -24.31 -9.12 -20.40
CA GLY A 277 -24.54 -8.62 -19.03
C GLY A 277 -23.93 -7.25 -18.73
N MET A 278 -23.12 -6.67 -19.63
CA MET A 278 -22.50 -5.36 -19.43
C MET A 278 -23.39 -4.23 -19.96
N THR A 279 -23.51 -3.14 -19.19
CA THR A 279 -24.21 -1.92 -19.60
C THR A 279 -23.39 -1.15 -20.62
N ASN A 280 -23.82 -1.12 -21.88
CA ASN A 280 -23.10 -0.47 -22.98
C ASN A 280 -23.61 0.94 -23.32
N SER A 281 -24.24 1.63 -22.37
CA SER A 281 -24.79 2.98 -22.52
C SER A 281 -24.38 3.89 -21.36
N GLY A 282 -24.48 5.21 -21.54
CA GLY A 282 -24.01 6.20 -20.57
C GLY A 282 -22.48 6.29 -20.47
N LEU A 283 -21.76 5.86 -21.51
CA LEU A 283 -20.30 5.75 -21.53
C LEU A 283 -19.58 7.08 -21.82
N ASP A 284 -20.34 8.16 -22.03
CA ASP A 284 -19.86 9.52 -22.27
C ASP A 284 -19.78 10.35 -20.98
N VAL A 285 -20.27 9.85 -19.85
CA VAL A 285 -20.17 10.49 -18.53
C VAL A 285 -19.35 9.66 -17.56
N ALA A 286 -18.98 10.23 -16.41
CA ALA A 286 -18.19 9.60 -15.36
C ALA A 286 -16.86 9.03 -15.86
N ASN A 287 -16.18 9.77 -16.74
CA ASN A 287 -14.92 9.33 -17.34
C ASN A 287 -13.73 10.14 -16.83
N THR A 288 -12.63 9.42 -16.55
CA THR A 288 -11.28 9.99 -16.48
C THR A 288 -10.50 9.60 -17.73
N PHE A 289 -9.84 10.58 -18.32
CA PHE A 289 -8.99 10.45 -19.49
C PHE A 289 -7.54 10.68 -19.09
N TYR A 290 -6.64 9.80 -19.52
CA TYR A 290 -5.21 9.91 -19.30
C TYR A 290 -4.43 9.90 -20.61
N TRP A 291 -3.57 10.89 -20.80
CA TRP A 291 -2.60 10.95 -21.89
C TRP A 291 -1.19 10.92 -21.31
N ASP A 292 -0.44 9.89 -21.69
CA ASP A 292 0.99 9.80 -21.41
C ASP A 292 1.82 10.74 -22.30
N LYS A 293 3.13 10.81 -22.05
CA LYS A 293 4.07 11.66 -22.80
C LYS A 293 4.03 11.42 -24.30
N LYS A 294 3.87 10.15 -24.71
CA LYS A 294 3.86 9.76 -26.11
C LYS A 294 2.55 10.17 -26.79
N ALA A 295 1.41 9.96 -26.13
CA ALA A 295 0.10 10.37 -26.62
C ALA A 295 0.04 11.89 -26.78
N MET A 296 0.52 12.65 -25.78
CA MET A 296 0.59 14.11 -25.81
C MET A 296 1.48 14.62 -26.96
N GLN A 297 2.59 13.94 -27.24
CA GLN A 297 3.49 14.29 -28.34
C GLN A 297 2.91 13.95 -29.73
N MET A 298 2.29 12.78 -29.88
CA MET A 298 1.74 12.31 -31.16
C MET A 298 0.43 13.01 -31.54
N TYR A 299 -0.36 13.41 -30.55
CA TYR A 299 -1.69 14.01 -30.72
C TYR A 299 -1.81 15.29 -29.87
N PRO A 300 -1.03 16.33 -30.16
CA PRO A 300 -1.09 17.59 -29.41
C PRO A 300 -2.47 18.24 -29.52
N PRO A 301 -2.90 19.03 -28.52
CA PRO A 301 -4.22 19.64 -28.50
C PRO A 301 -4.37 20.66 -29.63
N VAL A 302 -5.54 20.70 -30.26
CA VAL A 302 -5.88 21.67 -31.30
C VAL A 302 -6.80 22.72 -30.68
N ASN A 303 -6.38 24.00 -30.71
CA ASN A 303 -7.08 25.10 -30.03
C ASN A 303 -7.36 24.83 -28.53
N GLY A 304 -6.43 24.16 -27.85
CA GLY A 304 -6.54 23.84 -26.42
C GLY A 304 -7.44 22.63 -26.10
N VAL A 305 -7.96 21.92 -27.11
CA VAL A 305 -8.79 20.72 -26.92
C VAL A 305 -7.98 19.46 -27.27
N TYR A 306 -7.88 18.55 -26.31
CA TYR A 306 -7.24 17.24 -26.49
C TYR A 306 -8.16 16.25 -27.22
N ASP A 307 -7.59 15.33 -27.99
CA ASP A 307 -8.34 14.23 -28.60
C ASP A 307 -8.58 13.11 -27.55
N TYR A 308 -9.79 13.07 -27.01
CA TYR A 308 -10.21 12.10 -26.00
C TYR A 308 -10.23 10.66 -26.51
N THR A 309 -10.28 10.46 -27.84
CA THR A 309 -10.17 9.12 -28.43
C THR A 309 -8.72 8.59 -28.42
N LYS A 310 -7.76 9.45 -28.06
CA LYS A 310 -6.33 9.15 -27.89
C LYS A 310 -5.90 9.14 -26.41
N ALA A 311 -6.85 9.06 -25.49
CA ALA A 311 -6.59 8.83 -24.08
C ALA A 311 -6.81 7.35 -23.69
N ARG A 312 -6.18 6.91 -22.62
CA ARG A 312 -6.74 5.81 -21.82
C ARG A 312 -7.97 6.34 -21.09
N ILE A 313 -9.07 5.59 -21.14
CA ILE A 313 -10.34 5.99 -20.52
C ILE A 313 -10.63 5.04 -19.36
N THR A 314 -10.84 5.58 -18.17
CA THR A 314 -11.45 4.87 -17.05
C THR A 314 -12.87 5.40 -16.88
N HIS A 315 -13.85 4.53 -17.07
CA HIS A 315 -15.27 4.82 -16.84
C HIS A 315 -15.64 4.34 -15.44
N TRP A 316 -16.09 5.25 -14.59
CA TRP A 316 -16.35 4.99 -13.18
C TRP A 316 -17.79 4.58 -12.95
N ALA A 317 -17.98 3.54 -12.13
CA ALA A 317 -19.28 3.21 -11.58
C ALA A 317 -19.76 4.36 -10.68
N LYS A 318 -21.07 4.49 -10.52
CA LYS A 318 -21.72 5.52 -9.72
C LYS A 318 -22.19 4.96 -8.37
N ASN A 319 -22.11 5.79 -7.35
CA ASN A 319 -22.75 5.58 -6.05
C ASN A 319 -24.28 5.60 -6.21
N SER A 320 -25.01 5.17 -5.18
CA SER A 320 -26.48 5.24 -5.14
C SER A 320 -27.04 6.66 -5.31
N GLU A 321 -26.25 7.67 -4.94
CA GLU A 321 -26.57 9.10 -5.10
C GLU A 321 -26.24 9.65 -6.51
N GLY A 322 -25.66 8.82 -7.38
CA GLY A 322 -25.33 9.16 -8.77
C GLY A 322 -23.94 9.78 -8.98
N SER A 323 -23.16 10.03 -7.92
CA SER A 323 -21.77 10.52 -7.99
C SER A 323 -20.78 9.40 -8.36
N GLY A 324 -19.63 9.72 -8.96
CA GLY A 324 -18.60 8.72 -9.27
C GLY A 324 -17.99 8.08 -8.01
N SER A 325 -17.85 6.75 -8.01
CA SER A 325 -17.56 5.93 -6.82
C SER A 325 -16.10 5.59 -6.54
N GLY A 326 -15.17 5.88 -7.46
CA GLY A 326 -13.80 5.40 -7.38
C GLY A 326 -13.62 3.91 -7.72
N ILE A 327 -14.71 3.20 -8.06
CA ILE A 327 -14.70 1.83 -8.60
C ILE A 327 -14.92 1.92 -10.11
N ALA A 328 -14.07 1.27 -10.92
CA ALA A 328 -14.17 1.33 -12.38
C ALA A 328 -15.27 0.39 -12.90
N ALA A 329 -16.21 0.89 -13.69
CA ALA A 329 -17.17 0.06 -14.44
C ALA A 329 -16.53 -0.53 -15.72
N SER A 330 -15.62 0.22 -16.34
CA SER A 330 -14.82 -0.27 -17.47
C SER A 330 -13.56 0.56 -17.68
N GLU A 331 -12.62 -0.01 -18.41
CA GLU A 331 -11.42 0.67 -18.87
C GLU A 331 -11.18 0.44 -20.35
N LYS A 332 -10.62 1.43 -21.04
CA LYS A 332 -10.27 1.35 -22.45
C LYS A 332 -8.87 1.89 -22.67
N ALA A 333 -7.95 0.99 -23.00
CA ALA A 333 -6.61 1.36 -23.41
C ALA A 333 -6.60 1.90 -24.86
N LEU A 334 -5.50 2.56 -25.21
CA LEU A 334 -5.30 3.13 -26.53
C LEU A 334 -5.33 2.05 -27.61
N LEU A 335 -6.21 2.22 -28.60
CA LEU A 335 -6.38 1.29 -29.73
C LEU A 335 -6.78 -0.14 -29.33
N GLU A 336 -7.23 -0.35 -28.10
CA GLU A 336 -7.75 -1.63 -27.63
C GLU A 336 -9.27 -1.60 -27.42
N ASN A 337 -9.85 -2.79 -27.38
CA ASN A 337 -11.24 -2.95 -26.97
C ASN A 337 -11.37 -2.73 -25.46
N ARG A 338 -12.55 -2.23 -25.06
CA ARG A 338 -12.88 -1.96 -23.66
C ARG A 338 -12.92 -3.25 -22.85
N VAL A 339 -12.36 -3.19 -21.65
CA VAL A 339 -12.48 -4.20 -20.59
C VAL A 339 -13.55 -3.74 -19.62
N TRP A 340 -14.50 -4.62 -19.36
CA TRP A 340 -15.68 -4.36 -18.55
C TRP A 340 -15.61 -5.13 -17.24
N TYR A 341 -16.13 -4.51 -16.17
CA TYR A 341 -16.21 -5.09 -14.84
C TYR A 341 -17.66 -5.16 -14.39
N ALA A 342 -18.08 -6.34 -13.94
CA ALA A 342 -19.32 -6.50 -13.18
C ALA A 342 -18.97 -6.91 -11.74
N TYR A 343 -19.82 -6.51 -10.81
CA TYR A 343 -19.66 -6.71 -9.38
C TYR A 343 -20.93 -7.34 -8.80
N VAL A 344 -20.79 -8.11 -7.73
CA VAL A 344 -21.93 -8.75 -7.07
C VAL A 344 -22.88 -7.69 -6.51
N GLY A 345 -24.20 -7.91 -6.64
CA GLY A 345 -25.22 -7.06 -6.00
C GLY A 345 -25.50 -5.73 -6.70
N GLN A 346 -24.91 -5.49 -7.88
CA GLN A 346 -25.20 -4.31 -8.68
C GLN A 346 -26.61 -4.35 -9.28
N SER A 347 -27.24 -3.17 -9.43
CA SER A 347 -28.44 -3.02 -10.27
C SER A 347 -28.11 -3.16 -11.76
N ASP A 348 -26.95 -2.63 -12.14
CA ASP A 348 -26.35 -2.67 -13.48
C ASP A 348 -24.85 -2.32 -13.35
N THR A 349 -24.06 -2.55 -14.39
CA THR A 349 -22.60 -2.43 -14.28
C THR A 349 -22.08 -0.98 -14.20
N ASN A 350 -22.94 0.03 -14.34
CA ASN A 350 -22.57 1.44 -14.15
C ASN A 350 -22.80 1.91 -12.71
N HIS A 351 -23.32 1.09 -11.81
CA HIS A 351 -23.57 1.45 -10.41
C HIS A 351 -22.85 0.48 -9.48
N ILE A 352 -22.30 0.96 -8.37
CA ILE A 352 -21.55 0.10 -7.46
C ILE A 352 -22.42 -0.99 -6.82
N GLY A 353 -21.77 -2.10 -6.49
CA GLY A 353 -22.30 -3.09 -5.55
C GLY A 353 -21.69 -2.88 -4.15
N PRO A 354 -21.98 -3.77 -3.18
CA PRO A 354 -21.36 -3.78 -1.86
C PRO A 354 -19.85 -4.05 -1.86
N SER A 355 -19.26 -4.42 -3.00
CA SER A 355 -17.85 -4.82 -3.11
C SER A 355 -17.24 -4.32 -4.41
N ALA A 356 -15.98 -3.88 -4.34
CA ALA A 356 -15.15 -3.50 -5.48
C ALA A 356 -14.33 -4.66 -6.07
N ASN A 357 -14.65 -5.91 -5.68
CA ASN A 357 -14.08 -7.10 -6.30
C ASN A 357 -14.93 -7.54 -7.50
N PRO A 358 -14.39 -7.53 -8.74
CA PRO A 358 -15.17 -7.89 -9.92
C PRO A 358 -15.60 -9.36 -9.86
N SER A 359 -16.90 -9.63 -9.99
CA SER A 359 -17.42 -10.99 -10.21
C SER A 359 -17.24 -11.44 -11.67
N GLN A 360 -17.11 -10.50 -12.59
CA GLN A 360 -16.81 -10.77 -14.00
C GLN A 360 -15.87 -9.70 -14.56
N VAL A 361 -14.88 -10.14 -15.32
CA VAL A 361 -14.02 -9.29 -16.14
C VAL A 361 -14.15 -9.78 -17.58
N ALA A 362 -14.61 -8.92 -18.49
CA ALA A 362 -14.88 -9.34 -19.86
C ALA A 362 -14.53 -8.29 -20.91
N ARG A 363 -14.19 -8.74 -22.12
CA ARG A 363 -13.98 -7.88 -23.30
C ARG A 363 -14.41 -8.57 -24.58
N ILE A 364 -14.66 -7.77 -25.61
CA ILE A 364 -14.79 -8.27 -26.99
C ILE A 364 -13.39 -8.36 -27.59
N VAL A 365 -13.03 -9.48 -28.21
CA VAL A 365 -11.74 -9.68 -28.89
C VAL A 365 -11.88 -9.44 -30.41
N GLY A 366 -10.77 -9.44 -31.14
CA GLY A 366 -10.72 -9.00 -32.55
C GLY A 366 -11.58 -9.80 -33.53
N ASP A 367 -11.96 -11.04 -33.18
CA ASP A 367 -12.88 -11.88 -33.96
C ASP A 367 -14.36 -11.65 -33.62
N GLY A 368 -14.65 -10.70 -32.72
CA GLY A 368 -16.00 -10.36 -32.26
C GLY A 368 -16.53 -11.25 -31.12
N THR A 369 -15.77 -12.26 -30.68
CA THR A 369 -16.18 -13.12 -29.56
C THR A 369 -15.92 -12.44 -28.21
N THR A 370 -16.59 -12.94 -27.17
CA THR A 370 -16.39 -12.46 -25.79
C THR A 370 -15.33 -13.31 -25.10
N GLN A 371 -14.29 -12.65 -24.58
CA GLN A 371 -13.38 -13.23 -23.60
C GLN A 371 -13.87 -12.83 -22.19
N SER A 372 -14.21 -13.81 -21.34
CA SER A 372 -14.78 -13.56 -20.01
C SER A 372 -14.09 -14.39 -18.95
N SER A 373 -13.77 -13.78 -17.82
CA SER A 373 -13.34 -14.43 -16.59
C SER A 373 -14.33 -14.17 -15.47
N LEU A 374 -14.61 -15.17 -14.65
CA LEU A 374 -15.58 -15.10 -13.54
C LEU A 374 -14.90 -15.37 -12.23
N TYR A 375 -15.31 -14.66 -11.19
CA TYR A 375 -14.74 -14.75 -9.85
C TYR A 375 -15.83 -14.80 -8.79
N GLU A 376 -15.62 -15.64 -7.79
CA GLU A 376 -16.38 -15.69 -6.55
C GLU A 376 -15.43 -15.44 -5.38
N TYR A 377 -15.95 -14.83 -4.31
CA TYR A 377 -15.16 -14.38 -3.16
C TYR A 377 -15.82 -14.83 -1.86
N ASN A 378 -15.02 -14.98 -0.81
CA ASN A 378 -15.52 -15.11 0.55
C ASN A 378 -15.89 -13.73 1.14
N SER A 379 -16.37 -13.70 2.37
CA SER A 379 -16.88 -12.48 3.02
C SER A 379 -15.84 -11.40 3.29
N ILE A 380 -14.54 -11.70 3.18
CA ILE A 380 -13.43 -10.75 3.34
C ILE A 380 -12.75 -10.43 2.00
N GLY A 381 -13.39 -10.78 0.88
CA GLY A 381 -12.92 -10.42 -0.45
C GLY A 381 -11.79 -11.31 -1.00
N LYS A 382 -11.48 -12.46 -0.40
CA LYS A 382 -10.54 -13.43 -0.97
C LYS A 382 -11.23 -14.34 -1.99
N ILE A 383 -10.59 -14.60 -3.14
CA ILE A 383 -11.15 -15.41 -4.22
C ILE A 383 -11.36 -16.85 -3.74
N THR A 384 -12.58 -17.37 -3.86
CA THR A 384 -12.97 -18.78 -3.60
C THR A 384 -13.10 -19.59 -4.89
N LYS A 385 -13.37 -18.92 -6.01
CA LYS A 385 -13.44 -19.58 -7.32
C LYS A 385 -13.06 -18.61 -8.44
N ALA A 386 -12.26 -19.07 -9.39
CA ALA A 386 -11.91 -18.34 -10.59
C ALA A 386 -12.16 -19.23 -11.82
N THR A 387 -12.89 -18.71 -12.80
CA THR A 387 -13.12 -19.38 -14.08
C THR A 387 -12.44 -18.58 -15.18
N ASP A 388 -11.56 -19.21 -15.93
CA ASP A 388 -10.86 -18.56 -17.03
C ASP A 388 -11.72 -18.53 -18.32
N PRO A 389 -11.28 -17.81 -19.37
CA PRO A 389 -12.04 -17.74 -20.62
C PRO A 389 -12.20 -19.06 -21.38
N ASN A 390 -11.41 -20.09 -21.03
CA ASN A 390 -11.52 -21.44 -21.60
C ASN A 390 -12.45 -22.35 -20.77
N GLY A 391 -13.06 -21.83 -19.70
CA GLY A 391 -13.94 -22.57 -18.80
C GLY A 391 -13.20 -23.44 -17.77
N ARG A 392 -11.87 -23.30 -17.63
CA ARG A 392 -11.11 -23.98 -16.57
C ARG A 392 -11.41 -23.30 -15.24
N VAL A 393 -11.70 -24.09 -14.21
CA VAL A 393 -12.08 -23.58 -12.90
C VAL A 393 -10.99 -23.86 -11.88
N MET A 394 -10.52 -22.82 -11.21
CA MET A 394 -9.74 -22.92 -9.98
C MET A 394 -10.66 -22.67 -8.77
N SER A 395 -10.59 -23.53 -7.76
CA SER A 395 -11.32 -23.40 -6.50
C SER A 395 -10.33 -23.31 -5.34
N TYR A 396 -10.65 -22.42 -4.39
CA TYR A 396 -9.85 -22.08 -3.24
C TYR A 396 -10.69 -22.30 -1.99
N VAL A 397 -10.32 -23.30 -1.20
CA VAL A 397 -11.04 -23.69 0.01
C VAL A 397 -10.32 -23.07 1.20
N TYR A 398 -10.98 -22.16 1.90
CA TYR A 398 -10.44 -21.53 3.10
C TYR A 398 -10.96 -22.21 4.37
N ASP A 399 -10.26 -22.01 5.48
CA ASP A 399 -10.76 -22.31 6.81
C ASP A 399 -11.96 -21.41 7.15
N SER A 400 -12.69 -21.78 8.18
CA SER A 400 -13.78 -21.04 8.83
C SER A 400 -13.44 -19.60 9.21
N ASN A 401 -12.15 -19.26 9.40
CA ASN A 401 -11.69 -17.89 9.61
C ASN A 401 -11.69 -17.03 8.33
N ASN A 402 -11.94 -17.62 7.15
CA ASN A 402 -11.88 -17.02 5.82
C ASN A 402 -10.51 -16.49 5.36
N ILE A 403 -9.49 -16.58 6.20
CA ILE A 403 -8.14 -16.06 5.95
C ILE A 403 -7.24 -17.15 5.38
N ASP A 404 -7.24 -18.33 6.00
CA ASP A 404 -6.28 -19.41 5.74
C ASP A 404 -6.71 -20.31 4.58
N LEU A 405 -5.91 -20.38 3.52
CA LEU A 405 -6.19 -21.19 2.35
C LEU A 405 -5.80 -22.65 2.60
N LEU A 406 -6.77 -23.54 2.79
CA LEU A 406 -6.54 -24.97 3.05
C LEU A 406 -6.25 -25.77 1.78
N GLU A 407 -6.98 -25.54 0.69
CA GLU A 407 -6.82 -26.31 -0.55
C GLU A 407 -6.96 -25.44 -1.80
N MET A 408 -6.14 -25.75 -2.81
CA MET A 408 -6.28 -25.26 -4.18
C MET A 408 -6.64 -26.44 -5.08
N ARG A 409 -7.71 -26.31 -5.85
CA ARG A 409 -8.20 -27.36 -6.75
C ARG A 409 -8.41 -26.85 -8.15
N GLN A 410 -8.02 -27.63 -9.15
CA GLN A 410 -8.32 -27.36 -10.56
C GLN A 410 -9.42 -28.31 -11.03
N THR A 411 -10.46 -27.76 -11.65
CA THR A 411 -11.53 -28.55 -12.28
C THR A 411 -11.48 -28.39 -13.79
N THR A 412 -11.30 -29.51 -14.50
CA THR A 412 -11.36 -29.59 -15.96
C THR A 412 -12.36 -30.69 -16.34
N GLY A 413 -13.52 -30.30 -16.90
CA GLY A 413 -14.62 -31.24 -17.11
C GLY A 413 -15.14 -31.78 -15.77
N THR A 414 -15.13 -33.10 -15.59
CA THR A 414 -15.53 -33.75 -14.32
C THR A 414 -14.38 -34.01 -13.36
N ALA A 415 -13.13 -33.83 -13.80
CA ALA A 415 -11.95 -34.05 -12.97
C ALA A 415 -11.74 -32.85 -12.04
N ASN A 416 -11.68 -33.10 -10.73
CA ASN A 416 -11.36 -32.10 -9.70
C ASN A 416 -10.07 -32.53 -8.98
N GLU A 417 -8.96 -31.91 -9.35
CA GLU A 417 -7.61 -32.29 -8.95
C GLU A 417 -7.11 -31.36 -7.84
N LEU A 418 -6.55 -31.94 -6.78
CA LEU A 418 -5.86 -31.17 -5.74
C LEU A 418 -4.51 -30.69 -6.30
N VAL A 419 -4.32 -29.38 -6.32
CA VAL A 419 -3.11 -28.72 -6.83
C VAL A 419 -2.14 -28.40 -5.70
N ARG A 420 -2.68 -28.00 -4.54
CA ARG A 420 -1.89 -27.66 -3.36
C ARG A 420 -2.74 -27.75 -2.10
N LYS A 421 -2.14 -28.11 -0.97
CA LYS A 421 -2.81 -28.19 0.33
C LYS A 421 -1.93 -27.62 1.45
N PHE A 422 -2.56 -26.90 2.37
CA PHE A 422 -1.88 -26.30 3.51
C PHE A 422 -2.55 -26.64 4.85
N THR A 423 -1.78 -26.47 5.92
CA THR A 423 -2.28 -26.37 7.30
C THR A 423 -1.63 -25.17 7.95
N TYR A 424 -2.25 -24.60 8.98
CA TYR A 424 -1.81 -23.35 9.60
C TYR A 424 -1.80 -23.45 11.12
N ASN A 425 -1.01 -22.59 11.76
CA ASN A 425 -1.11 -22.34 13.19
C ASN A 425 -2.16 -21.23 13.47
N SER A 426 -2.31 -20.85 14.73
CA SER A 426 -3.23 -19.77 15.16
C SER A 426 -2.82 -18.36 14.71
N GLN A 427 -1.62 -18.19 14.16
CA GLN A 427 -1.05 -16.94 13.65
C GLN A 427 -1.14 -16.84 12.12
N HIS A 428 -1.92 -17.72 11.48
CA HIS A 428 -2.09 -17.74 10.01
C HIS A 428 -0.80 -18.08 9.25
N GLU A 429 0.16 -18.74 9.90
CA GLU A 429 1.41 -19.18 9.27
C GLU A 429 1.30 -20.64 8.81
N PRO A 430 1.74 -20.96 7.58
CA PRO A 430 1.58 -22.29 7.01
C PRO A 430 2.53 -23.30 7.68
N LEU A 431 1.98 -24.26 8.42
CA LEU A 431 2.73 -25.35 9.05
C LEU A 431 3.13 -26.43 8.04
N THR A 432 2.28 -26.67 7.03
CA THR A 432 2.57 -27.64 5.97
C THR A 432 2.20 -27.08 4.61
N ASP A 433 2.98 -27.41 3.59
CA ASP A 433 2.69 -27.15 2.18
C ASP A 433 2.88 -28.44 1.39
N THR A 434 1.80 -28.98 0.84
CA THR A 434 1.80 -30.21 0.04
C THR A 434 1.48 -29.88 -1.40
N ASP A 435 2.39 -30.21 -2.31
CA ASP A 435 2.23 -29.99 -3.74
C ASP A 435 1.29 -31.00 -4.41
N ALA A 436 1.05 -30.82 -5.72
CA ALA A 436 0.21 -31.72 -6.51
C ALA A 436 0.75 -33.16 -6.61
N ALA A 437 2.04 -33.39 -6.35
CA ALA A 437 2.66 -34.71 -6.33
C ALA A 437 2.58 -35.37 -4.94
N GLY A 438 1.94 -34.73 -3.96
CA GLY A 438 1.85 -35.20 -2.58
C GLY A 438 3.14 -35.01 -1.79
N GLN A 439 4.10 -34.23 -2.28
CA GLN A 439 5.34 -33.92 -1.58
C GLN A 439 5.08 -32.79 -0.59
N ALA A 440 5.37 -33.04 0.69
CA ALA A 440 5.10 -32.10 1.78
C ALA A 440 6.37 -31.41 2.27
N THR A 441 6.30 -30.10 2.46
CA THR A 441 7.24 -29.31 3.26
C THR A 441 6.56 -28.94 4.58
N THR A 442 7.27 -29.05 5.70
CA THR A 442 6.77 -28.66 7.03
C THR A 442 7.64 -27.57 7.62
N ASP A 443 7.02 -26.50 8.12
CA ASP A 443 7.68 -25.38 8.77
C ASP A 443 7.28 -25.30 10.24
N PHE A 444 8.26 -25.01 11.09
CA PHE A 444 8.04 -24.70 12.50
C PHE A 444 8.46 -23.27 12.78
N TYR A 445 7.62 -22.54 13.50
CA TYR A 445 7.79 -21.11 13.75
C TYR A 445 8.10 -20.85 15.22
N ASN A 446 8.82 -19.77 15.50
CA ASN A 446 8.87 -19.19 16.84
C ASN A 446 7.60 -18.35 17.11
N THR A 447 7.48 -17.78 18.31
CA THR A 447 6.31 -16.97 18.71
C THR A 447 6.15 -15.66 17.95
N TYR A 448 7.12 -15.30 17.12
CA TYR A 448 7.16 -14.05 16.34
C TYR A 448 6.94 -14.28 14.83
N GLY A 449 6.65 -15.52 14.44
CA GLY A 449 6.42 -15.91 13.06
C GLY A 449 7.66 -16.15 12.20
N GLN A 450 8.82 -16.31 12.83
CA GLN A 450 10.05 -16.62 12.13
C GLN A 450 10.27 -18.13 12.11
N ILE A 451 10.67 -18.68 10.96
CA ILE A 451 10.89 -20.13 10.77
C ILE A 451 12.08 -20.58 11.61
N LEU A 452 11.90 -21.53 12.52
CA LEU A 452 12.95 -22.22 13.27
C LEU A 452 13.51 -23.40 12.49
N THR A 453 12.63 -24.22 11.89
CA THR A 453 13.03 -25.35 11.06
C THR A 453 12.13 -25.49 9.85
N ARG A 454 12.72 -25.97 8.76
CA ARG A 454 12.04 -26.37 7.53
C ARG A 454 12.43 -27.80 7.19
N THR A 455 11.46 -28.69 7.14
CA THR A 455 11.61 -30.08 6.73
C THR A 455 11.07 -30.25 5.33
N ASN A 456 11.93 -30.58 4.36
CA ASN A 456 11.49 -30.83 2.99
C ASN A 456 10.85 -32.23 2.83
N ALA A 457 10.37 -32.54 1.63
CA ALA A 457 9.69 -33.82 1.35
C ALA A 457 10.58 -35.07 1.45
N LYS A 458 11.91 -34.90 1.51
CA LYS A 458 12.86 -36.00 1.78
C LYS A 458 13.12 -36.20 3.27
N ASN A 459 12.40 -35.48 4.15
CA ASN A 459 12.65 -35.39 5.59
C ASN A 459 14.02 -34.78 5.94
N GLU A 460 14.59 -33.98 5.05
CA GLU A 460 15.82 -33.25 5.31
C GLU A 460 15.47 -31.93 6.02
N VAL A 461 16.13 -31.67 7.15
CA VAL A 461 15.81 -30.53 8.04
C VAL A 461 16.85 -29.43 7.90
N THR A 462 16.41 -28.23 7.54
CA THR A 462 17.17 -26.99 7.64
C THR A 462 16.75 -26.26 8.92
N THR A 463 17.73 -25.78 9.70
CA THR A 463 17.47 -25.02 10.94
C THR A 463 17.95 -23.58 10.78
N PHE A 464 17.19 -22.63 11.33
CA PHE A 464 17.49 -21.20 11.30
C PHE A 464 17.69 -20.69 12.73
N GLY A 465 18.84 -20.06 12.99
CA GLY A 465 19.17 -19.43 14.26
C GLY A 465 18.92 -17.93 14.21
N TYR A 466 18.41 -17.38 15.32
CA TYR A 466 18.15 -15.94 15.45
C TYR A 466 18.95 -15.34 16.59
N GLY A 467 19.33 -14.07 16.44
CA GLY A 467 20.13 -13.34 17.41
C GLY A 467 19.44 -13.15 18.74
N ASP A 468 20.24 -13.12 19.79
CA ASP A 468 19.85 -13.00 21.20
C ASP A 468 20.28 -11.66 21.82
N GLY A 469 20.85 -10.75 21.00
CA GLY A 469 21.37 -9.46 21.45
C GLY A 469 22.85 -9.47 21.83
N THR A 470 23.55 -10.59 21.63
CA THR A 470 25.02 -10.63 21.72
C THR A 470 25.67 -9.76 20.64
N ALA A 471 26.93 -9.36 20.85
CA ALA A 471 27.65 -8.49 19.94
C ALA A 471 27.72 -9.09 18.52
N GLY A 472 27.25 -8.32 17.53
CA GLY A 472 27.14 -8.77 16.13
C GLY A 472 25.89 -9.59 15.81
N HIS A 473 25.04 -9.90 16.79
CA HIS A 473 23.84 -10.74 16.66
C HIS A 473 22.60 -10.06 17.28
N PRO A 474 22.09 -8.97 16.67
CA PRO A 474 20.94 -8.24 17.18
C PRO A 474 19.70 -9.14 17.31
N ILE A 475 18.86 -8.84 18.31
CA ILE A 475 17.70 -9.68 18.67
C ILE A 475 16.79 -9.89 17.46
N GLY A 476 16.46 -11.15 17.18
CA GLY A 476 15.50 -11.52 16.14
C GLY A 476 16.05 -11.49 14.70
N TYR A 477 17.29 -11.07 14.47
CA TYR A 477 17.92 -11.15 13.15
C TYR A 477 18.47 -12.56 12.88
N LEU A 478 18.51 -13.00 11.63
CA LEU A 478 18.99 -14.32 11.25
C LEU A 478 20.51 -14.42 11.44
N THR A 479 20.99 -15.29 12.32
CA THR A 479 22.42 -15.42 12.64
C THR A 479 23.04 -16.71 12.13
N SER A 480 22.22 -17.73 11.84
CA SER A 480 22.71 -18.96 11.23
C SER A 480 21.68 -19.69 10.39
N ILE A 481 22.19 -20.40 9.37
CA ILE A 481 21.45 -21.41 8.62
C ILE A 481 22.26 -22.70 8.70
N THR A 482 21.65 -23.74 9.26
CA THR A 482 22.25 -25.07 9.37
C THR A 482 21.58 -25.99 8.36
N SER A 483 22.38 -26.53 7.43
CA SER A 483 21.90 -27.46 6.42
C SER A 483 21.47 -28.80 7.03
N PRO A 484 20.66 -29.58 6.30
CA PRO A 484 20.52 -31.00 6.59
C PRO A 484 21.89 -31.69 6.64
N PRO A 485 22.07 -32.71 7.50
CA PRO A 485 23.35 -33.38 7.64
C PRO A 485 23.69 -34.21 6.40
N PHE A 486 24.93 -34.11 5.94
CA PHE A 486 25.53 -35.00 4.96
C PHE A 486 26.72 -35.72 5.61
N ASN A 487 26.78 -37.05 5.55
CA ASN A 487 27.78 -37.86 6.27
C ASN A 487 27.90 -37.51 7.78
N ASN A 488 26.77 -37.30 8.45
CA ASN A 488 26.67 -36.90 9.87
C ASN A 488 27.27 -35.52 10.19
N VAL A 489 27.49 -34.66 9.20
CA VAL A 489 27.98 -33.28 9.37
C VAL A 489 27.02 -32.32 8.70
N SER A 490 26.60 -31.28 9.41
CA SER A 490 25.82 -30.17 8.82
C SER A 490 26.74 -29.03 8.44
N ALA A 491 26.52 -28.45 7.26
CA ALA A 491 27.13 -27.18 6.89
C ALA A 491 26.38 -26.05 7.61
N VAL A 492 27.12 -25.12 8.22
CA VAL A 492 26.54 -23.96 8.91
C VAL A 492 27.04 -22.69 8.23
N THR A 493 26.11 -21.86 7.76
CA THR A 493 26.41 -20.48 7.35
C THR A 493 26.04 -19.55 8.50
N THR A 494 26.90 -18.59 8.85
CA THR A 494 26.66 -17.64 9.94
C THR A 494 26.72 -16.19 9.46
N PHE A 495 25.99 -15.32 10.14
CA PHE A 495 25.84 -13.91 9.80
C PHE A 495 26.17 -13.05 11.01
N THR A 496 26.93 -11.97 10.80
CA THR A 496 27.06 -10.89 11.79
C THR A 496 26.56 -9.58 11.21
N TYR A 497 26.23 -8.64 12.10
CA TYR A 497 25.59 -7.38 11.76
C TYR A 497 26.41 -6.18 12.23
N ASP A 498 26.29 -5.07 11.51
CA ASP A 498 26.83 -3.77 11.92
C ASP A 498 25.92 -3.05 12.92
N SER A 499 26.29 -1.82 13.31
CA SER A 499 25.54 -1.03 14.31
C SER A 499 24.22 -0.43 13.80
N ALA A 500 23.91 -0.60 12.52
CA ALA A 500 22.61 -0.29 11.91
C ALA A 500 21.83 -1.58 11.57
N ASN A 501 22.25 -2.72 12.13
CA ASN A 501 21.66 -4.04 11.91
C ASN A 501 21.63 -4.49 10.44
N ARG A 502 22.66 -4.13 9.66
CA ARG A 502 22.87 -4.61 8.28
C ARG A 502 23.86 -5.76 8.30
N VAL A 503 23.68 -6.74 7.40
CA VAL A 503 24.54 -7.93 7.35
C VAL A 503 25.97 -7.51 7.01
N ARG A 504 26.87 -7.59 7.98
CA ARG A 504 28.26 -7.19 7.83
C ARG A 504 29.14 -8.34 7.39
N THR A 505 28.93 -9.54 7.93
CA THR A 505 29.71 -10.71 7.51
C THR A 505 28.81 -11.89 7.19
N VAL A 506 29.23 -12.68 6.21
CA VAL A 506 28.68 -14.00 5.92
C VAL A 506 29.84 -14.98 5.95
N THR A 507 29.78 -15.99 6.82
CA THR A 507 30.80 -17.02 6.96
C THR A 507 30.19 -18.37 6.60
N ASP A 508 30.77 -19.06 5.61
CA ASP A 508 30.32 -20.39 5.20
C ASP A 508 30.80 -21.50 6.15
N SER A 509 30.46 -22.76 5.83
CA SER A 509 30.81 -23.92 6.66
C SER A 509 32.31 -24.24 6.70
N ASP A 510 33.08 -23.75 5.73
CA ASP A 510 34.53 -23.96 5.65
C ASP A 510 35.29 -22.84 6.38
N GLY A 511 34.57 -21.84 6.93
CA GLY A 511 35.13 -20.70 7.63
C GLY A 511 35.50 -19.52 6.73
N TYR A 512 35.19 -19.59 5.44
CA TYR A 512 35.45 -18.50 4.52
C TYR A 512 34.44 -17.37 4.76
N THR A 513 34.96 -16.16 4.99
CA THR A 513 34.16 -15.01 5.36
C THR A 513 34.17 -13.94 4.28
N VAL A 514 33.00 -13.50 3.87
CA VAL A 514 32.78 -12.29 3.08
C VAL A 514 32.36 -11.17 4.01
N THR A 515 32.99 -10.00 3.91
CA THR A 515 32.63 -8.80 4.69
C THR A 515 32.11 -7.71 3.77
N THR A 516 30.96 -7.12 4.11
CA THR A 516 30.36 -6.01 3.38
C THR A 516 30.30 -4.78 4.28
N ASP A 517 30.88 -3.67 3.82
CA ASP A 517 30.73 -2.36 4.43
C ASP A 517 29.78 -1.49 3.58
N TYR A 518 29.03 -0.61 4.23
CA TYR A 518 27.91 0.14 3.62
C TYR A 518 28.06 1.65 3.82
N ASP A 519 27.47 2.44 2.91
CA ASP A 519 27.24 3.87 3.11
C ASP A 519 25.96 4.15 3.92
N ASN A 520 25.61 5.43 4.08
CA ASN A 520 24.41 5.86 4.82
C ASN A 520 23.09 5.66 4.07
N LEU A 521 23.11 5.12 2.84
CA LEU A 521 21.93 4.70 2.07
C LEU A 521 21.71 3.19 2.11
N ASP A 522 22.43 2.49 3.00
CA ASP A 522 22.45 1.03 3.08
C ASP A 522 22.93 0.37 1.79
N ARG A 523 23.77 1.07 1.01
CA ARG A 523 24.37 0.54 -0.22
C ARG A 523 25.76 0.00 0.06
N PRO A 524 26.14 -1.18 -0.47
CA PRO A 524 27.49 -1.71 -0.31
C PRO A 524 28.55 -0.78 -0.89
N VAL A 525 29.55 -0.38 -0.12
CA VAL A 525 30.71 0.41 -0.61
C VAL A 525 31.95 -0.45 -0.80
N THR A 526 32.10 -1.52 -0.01
CA THR A 526 33.23 -2.44 -0.13
C THR A 526 32.77 -3.85 0.23
N ILE A 527 33.14 -4.82 -0.61
CA ILE A 527 33.00 -6.25 -0.35
C ILE A 527 34.41 -6.84 -0.29
N THR A 528 34.79 -7.42 0.85
CA THR A 528 36.07 -8.09 1.06
C THR A 528 35.87 -9.59 1.06
N TYR A 529 36.63 -10.29 0.22
CA TYR A 529 36.57 -11.75 0.04
C TYR A 529 37.54 -12.49 0.97
N PRO A 530 37.36 -13.81 1.15
CA PRO A 530 38.19 -14.62 2.05
C PRO A 530 39.68 -14.66 1.71
N ASP A 531 40.03 -14.42 0.44
CA ASP A 531 41.41 -14.36 -0.04
C ASP A 531 42.07 -12.98 0.17
N GLY A 532 41.35 -12.04 0.77
CA GLY A 532 41.79 -10.66 1.03
C GLY A 532 41.59 -9.70 -0.15
N THR A 533 41.11 -10.17 -1.31
CA THR A 533 40.72 -9.29 -2.41
C THR A 533 39.43 -8.54 -2.07
N ASN A 534 39.18 -7.42 -2.75
CA ASN A 534 37.96 -6.66 -2.55
C ASN A 534 37.37 -6.09 -3.85
N GLN A 535 36.07 -5.83 -3.80
CA GLN A 535 35.32 -5.00 -4.75
C GLN A 535 34.92 -3.71 -4.05
N GLN A 536 35.08 -2.59 -4.74
CA GLN A 536 34.64 -1.27 -4.27
C GLN A 536 33.59 -0.69 -5.19
N PHE A 537 32.57 -0.09 -4.59
CA PHE A 537 31.50 0.59 -5.31
C PHE A 537 31.58 2.09 -5.01
N GLN A 538 31.61 2.88 -6.08
CA GLN A 538 31.49 4.33 -5.99
C GLN A 538 30.15 4.74 -6.59
N TYR A 539 29.31 5.34 -5.76
CA TYR A 539 28.02 5.86 -6.19
C TYR A 539 28.17 7.34 -6.49
N THR A 540 28.04 7.70 -7.77
CA THR A 540 27.88 9.09 -8.19
C THR A 540 26.40 9.40 -8.32
N GLN A 541 25.99 10.61 -7.93
CA GLN A 541 24.69 11.13 -8.32
C GLN A 541 24.73 11.42 -9.83
N ASP A 542 23.92 10.71 -10.60
CA ASP A 542 23.64 11.05 -11.98
C ASP A 542 22.44 12.00 -12.02
N PHE A 543 22.64 13.19 -12.56
CA PHE A 543 21.63 14.25 -12.67
C PHE A 543 20.76 14.11 -13.93
N GLY A 544 20.71 12.93 -14.55
CA GLY A 544 19.84 12.69 -15.71
C GLY A 544 20.34 13.36 -17.00
N GLN A 545 21.62 13.74 -17.04
CA GLN A 545 22.31 14.08 -18.29
C GLN A 545 22.83 12.77 -18.87
N GLY A 546 21.92 11.98 -19.47
CA GLY A 546 22.28 10.72 -20.10
C GLY A 546 23.45 10.88 -21.08
N LEU A 547 24.36 9.90 -21.07
CA LEU A 547 25.29 9.68 -22.18
C LEU A 547 24.56 9.46 -23.50
#